data_AF-U1P0X0-F1
#
_entry.id   AF-U1P0X0-F1
#
_cell.length_a   1.000
_cell.length_b   1.000
_cell.length_c   1.000
_cell.angle_alpha   90.00
_cell.angle_beta   90.00
_cell.angle_gamma   90.00
#
_symmetry.space_group_name_H-M   'P 1'
#
loop_
_entity.id
_entity.type
_entity.pdbx_description
1 polymer ?
#
loop_
_entity_poly.entity_id
_entity_poly.type
_entity_poly.pdbx_seq_one_letter_code
_entity_poly.pdbx_strand_id
1 'polypeptide(L)'
;MIATNLGHTVSRLYLDPMSAAEVIDGLRSLSETDREPTALGLYHLICRTPDMYELYLRSGDEEEYTMLAYEREEELLGRAPSEFEDSFEDWLSALKTARLLEDWAGEVDEDELTDRYQVGPGDIRGKTDAAEWLLGAAESLAAELGLGVSSEVRRARQRVEYGVRSELVELAEVRSVGRKRARRLFDAGIETPAELRGADKSVVLGALRNRTKTAETVLENAGHPDPSMTDVEPDAESLPEREETDGGGTDDDQSNLEDF
;
A
#
# COMPACT_ATOMS: atom_id res chain seq x y z
N MET A 1 17.02 26.74 -22.46
CA MET A 1 15.91 25.92 -22.99
C MET A 1 14.74 26.10 -22.06
N ILE A 2 13.56 26.41 -22.58
CA ILE A 2 12.33 26.54 -21.77
C ILE A 2 11.87 25.11 -21.46
N ALA A 3 11.66 24.78 -20.19
CA ALA A 3 11.11 23.48 -19.80
C ALA A 3 9.72 23.33 -20.41
N THR A 4 9.41 22.15 -20.95
CA THR A 4 8.03 21.81 -21.33
C THR A 4 7.15 21.83 -20.07
N ASN A 5 5.82 21.98 -20.21
CA ASN A 5 4.90 21.90 -19.06
C ASN A 5 5.15 20.61 -18.23
N LEU A 6 5.47 19.51 -18.92
CA LEU A 6 5.88 18.25 -18.31
C LEU A 6 7.16 18.38 -17.46
N GLY A 7 8.20 19.05 -17.98
CA GLY A 7 9.43 19.28 -17.22
C GLY A 7 9.23 20.13 -15.96
N HIS A 8 8.29 21.09 -16.01
CA HIS A 8 7.88 21.83 -14.81
C HIS A 8 7.16 20.94 -13.79
N THR A 9 6.31 20.03 -14.24
CA THR A 9 5.64 19.05 -13.36
C THR A 9 6.64 18.11 -12.70
N VAL A 10 7.58 17.53 -13.45
CA VAL A 10 8.65 16.67 -12.92
C VAL A 10 9.47 17.40 -11.85
N SER A 11 9.90 18.63 -12.13
CA SER A 11 10.65 19.44 -11.16
C SER A 11 9.85 19.77 -9.90
N ARG A 12 8.53 19.98 -10.00
CA ARG A 12 7.66 20.26 -8.84
C ARG A 12 7.43 19.02 -7.99
N LEU A 13 7.43 17.84 -8.61
CA LEU A 13 7.28 16.55 -7.94
C LEU A 13 8.59 16.08 -7.27
N TYR A 14 9.71 16.77 -7.50
CA TYR A 14 11.06 16.34 -7.09
C TYR A 14 11.46 14.96 -7.62
N LEU A 15 10.85 14.55 -8.74
CA LEU A 15 11.08 13.25 -9.36
C LEU A 15 12.32 13.32 -10.28
N ASP A 16 13.16 12.28 -10.28
CA ASP A 16 14.26 12.20 -11.23
C ASP A 16 13.73 12.16 -12.68
N PRO A 17 14.35 12.88 -13.65
CA PRO A 17 13.89 12.87 -15.03
C PRO A 17 13.85 11.49 -15.69
N MET A 18 14.73 10.57 -15.31
CA MET A 18 14.73 9.19 -15.78
C MET A 18 13.58 8.40 -15.16
N SER A 19 13.29 8.59 -13.86
CA SER A 19 12.10 8.03 -13.22
C SER A 19 10.82 8.51 -13.91
N ALA A 20 10.74 9.80 -14.25
CA ALA A 20 9.62 10.35 -14.98
C ALA A 20 9.48 9.71 -16.37
N ALA A 21 10.59 9.52 -17.09
CA ALA A 21 10.57 8.86 -18.39
C ALA A 21 10.09 7.41 -18.30
N GLU A 22 10.64 6.62 -17.35
CA GLU A 22 10.27 5.23 -17.10
C GLU A 22 8.78 5.10 -16.80
N VAL A 23 8.26 5.91 -15.87
CA VAL A 23 6.84 5.92 -15.50
C VAL A 23 5.95 6.30 -16.70
N ILE A 24 6.32 7.33 -17.46
CA ILE A 24 5.52 7.77 -18.61
C ILE A 24 5.48 6.70 -19.69
N ASP A 25 6.62 6.09 -20.01
CA ASP A 25 6.70 5.06 -21.05
C ASP A 25 5.94 3.80 -20.65
N GLY A 26 6.04 3.38 -19.38
CA GLY A 26 5.24 2.27 -18.84
C GLY A 26 3.73 2.55 -18.83
N LEU A 27 3.29 3.74 -18.39
CA LEU A 27 1.87 4.08 -18.41
C LEU A 27 1.32 4.21 -19.83
N ARG A 28 2.13 4.64 -20.81
CA ARG A 28 1.72 4.71 -22.21
C ARG A 28 1.54 3.33 -22.84
N SER A 29 2.28 2.31 -22.41
CA SER A 29 2.11 0.95 -22.95
C SER A 29 0.71 0.39 -22.68
N LEU A 30 0.01 0.91 -21.66
CA LEU A 30 -1.39 0.54 -21.39
C LEU A 30 -2.32 0.90 -22.56
N SER A 31 -2.03 1.96 -23.31
CA SER A 31 -2.83 2.33 -24.49
C SER A 31 -2.78 1.29 -25.62
N GLU A 32 -1.82 0.36 -25.56
CA GLU A 32 -1.68 -0.75 -26.50
C GLU A 32 -2.51 -1.98 -26.08
N THR A 33 -3.16 -1.92 -24.90
CA THR A 33 -3.91 -3.02 -24.30
C THR A 33 -5.31 -2.57 -23.85
N ASP A 34 -6.32 -3.43 -23.98
CA ASP A 34 -7.67 -3.15 -23.47
C ASP A 34 -7.82 -3.49 -21.96
N ARG A 35 -6.70 -3.55 -21.22
CA ARG A 35 -6.66 -4.03 -19.84
C ARG A 35 -6.47 -2.88 -18.85
N GLU A 36 -7.13 -2.97 -17.72
CA GLU A 36 -6.83 -2.11 -16.58
C GLU A 36 -5.49 -2.55 -15.94
N PRO A 37 -4.61 -1.61 -15.57
CA PRO A 37 -3.39 -1.94 -14.85
C PRO A 37 -3.70 -2.58 -13.49
N THR A 38 -2.94 -3.62 -13.13
CA THR A 38 -3.02 -4.23 -11.81
C THR A 38 -2.14 -3.49 -10.80
N ALA A 39 -2.36 -3.75 -9.50
CA ALA A 39 -1.52 -3.18 -8.46
C ALA A 39 -0.06 -3.63 -8.61
N LEU A 40 0.19 -4.92 -8.88
CA LEU A 40 1.53 -5.44 -9.12
C LEU A 40 2.22 -4.74 -10.30
N GLY A 41 1.52 -4.57 -11.42
CA GLY A 41 2.07 -3.86 -12.59
C GLY A 41 2.47 -2.42 -12.30
N LEU A 42 1.65 -1.70 -11.52
CA LEU A 42 1.93 -0.33 -11.11
C LEU A 42 3.07 -0.25 -10.09
N TYR A 43 3.13 -1.18 -9.12
CA TYR A 43 4.21 -1.27 -8.15
C TYR A 43 5.53 -1.61 -8.85
N HIS A 44 5.53 -2.55 -9.78
CA HIS A 44 6.71 -2.90 -10.57
C HIS A 44 7.19 -1.74 -11.43
N LEU A 45 6.27 -1.00 -12.06
CA LEU A 45 6.63 0.20 -12.81
C LEU A 45 7.39 1.22 -11.96
N ILE A 46 6.87 1.56 -10.77
CA ILE A 46 7.55 2.54 -9.91
C ILE A 46 8.82 1.97 -9.27
N CYS A 47 8.90 0.64 -9.06
CA CYS A 47 10.08 0.01 -8.49
C CYS A 47 11.29 0.00 -9.44
N ARG A 48 11.09 0.05 -10.76
CA ARG A 48 12.18 0.17 -11.75
C ARG A 48 12.81 1.56 -11.82
N THR A 49 12.26 2.52 -11.10
CA THR A 49 12.72 3.91 -11.17
C THR A 49 13.95 4.11 -10.28
N PRO A 50 14.92 4.96 -10.70
CA PRO A 50 16.09 5.29 -9.87
C PRO A 50 15.77 5.87 -8.48
N ASP A 51 14.56 6.41 -8.30
CA ASP A 51 14.10 6.94 -7.02
C ASP A 51 13.61 5.86 -6.03
N MET A 52 13.47 4.59 -6.48
CA MET A 52 13.24 3.45 -5.60
C MET A 52 14.56 2.72 -5.34
N TYR A 53 14.90 2.56 -4.06
CA TYR A 53 15.93 1.59 -3.67
C TYR A 53 15.32 0.19 -3.72
N GLU A 54 15.79 -0.68 -4.60
CA GLU A 54 15.25 -2.02 -4.76
C GLU A 54 15.77 -3.02 -3.71
N LEU A 55 15.09 -4.16 -3.59
CA LEU A 55 15.60 -5.34 -2.90
C LEU A 55 16.54 -6.10 -3.84
N TYR A 56 17.72 -6.46 -3.34
CA TYR A 56 18.63 -7.34 -4.08
C TYR A 56 18.08 -8.76 -4.18
N LEU A 57 18.34 -9.39 -5.33
CA LEU A 57 18.15 -10.83 -5.49
C LEU A 57 19.14 -11.61 -4.62
N ARG A 58 18.65 -12.72 -4.08
CA ARG A 58 19.39 -13.71 -3.30
C ARG A 58 19.42 -15.03 -4.06
N SER A 59 20.15 -16.00 -3.53
CA SER A 59 20.20 -17.35 -4.09
C SER A 59 18.80 -17.95 -4.22
N GLY A 60 18.39 -18.24 -5.45
CA GLY A 60 17.07 -18.79 -5.77
C GLY A 60 16.05 -17.74 -6.23
N ASP A 61 16.25 -16.46 -5.88
CA ASP A 61 15.33 -15.38 -6.26
C ASP A 61 15.32 -15.19 -7.79
N GLU A 62 16.47 -15.27 -8.46
CA GLU A 62 16.52 -15.11 -9.91
C GLU A 62 15.61 -16.10 -10.64
N GLU A 63 15.63 -17.38 -10.25
CA GLU A 63 14.75 -18.42 -10.80
C GLU A 63 13.27 -18.15 -10.43
N GLU A 64 13.00 -17.86 -9.15
CA GLU A 64 11.66 -17.58 -8.65
C GLU A 64 11.01 -16.38 -9.37
N TYR A 65 11.70 -15.25 -9.43
CA TYR A 65 11.17 -14.03 -10.03
C TYR A 65 11.17 -14.09 -11.56
N THR A 66 12.05 -14.86 -12.20
CA THR A 66 11.93 -15.16 -13.63
C THR A 66 10.65 -15.94 -13.93
N MET A 67 10.35 -16.98 -13.13
CA MET A 67 9.10 -17.73 -13.29
C MET A 67 7.88 -16.84 -13.04
N LEU A 68 7.91 -16.02 -11.99
CA LEU A 68 6.84 -15.08 -11.69
C LEU A 68 6.63 -14.07 -12.84
N ALA A 69 7.72 -13.56 -13.41
CA ALA A 69 7.67 -12.64 -14.55
C ALA A 69 6.98 -13.26 -15.76
N TYR A 70 7.26 -14.53 -16.06
CA TYR A 70 6.57 -15.24 -17.14
C TYR A 70 5.11 -15.56 -16.81
N GLU A 71 4.80 -15.92 -15.56
CA GLU A 71 3.42 -16.19 -15.12
C GLU A 71 2.55 -14.93 -15.22
N ARG A 72 3.13 -13.77 -14.87
CA ARG A 72 2.45 -12.50 -14.69
C ARG A 72 2.79 -11.47 -15.77
N GLU A 73 3.34 -11.90 -16.90
CA GLU A 73 3.85 -11.03 -17.98
C GLU A 73 2.79 -10.00 -18.42
N GLU A 74 1.53 -10.41 -18.51
CA GLU A 74 0.43 -9.54 -18.95
C GLU A 74 0.11 -8.38 -17.99
N GLU A 75 0.55 -8.47 -16.74
CA GLU A 75 0.36 -7.43 -15.72
C GLU A 75 1.47 -6.37 -15.75
N LEU A 76 2.64 -6.70 -16.27
CA LEU A 76 3.85 -5.88 -16.18
C LEU A 76 3.89 -4.83 -17.30
N LEU A 77 4.09 -3.57 -16.91
CA LEU A 77 3.96 -2.44 -17.82
C LEU A 77 5.26 -2.17 -18.60
N GLY A 78 5.15 -1.70 -19.84
CA GLY A 78 6.29 -1.49 -20.72
C GLY A 78 6.90 -2.79 -21.25
N ARG A 79 8.12 -2.71 -21.77
CA ARG A 79 8.81 -3.84 -22.37
C ARG A 79 9.83 -4.43 -21.40
N ALA A 80 9.72 -5.72 -21.11
CA ALA A 80 10.74 -6.45 -20.35
C ALA A 80 12.06 -6.51 -21.14
N PRO A 81 13.22 -6.33 -20.47
CA PRO A 81 14.52 -6.61 -21.06
C PRO A 81 14.67 -8.11 -21.34
N SER A 82 15.57 -8.46 -22.24
CA SER A 82 15.89 -9.86 -22.53
C SER A 82 16.64 -10.48 -21.34
N GLU A 83 16.42 -11.77 -21.04
CA GLU A 83 17.13 -12.51 -19.98
C GLU A 83 18.66 -12.55 -20.16
N PHE A 84 19.14 -12.28 -21.38
CA PHE A 84 20.56 -12.18 -21.71
C PHE A 84 21.16 -10.78 -21.54
N GLU A 85 20.37 -9.79 -21.11
CA GLU A 85 20.80 -8.41 -20.88
C GLU A 85 21.08 -8.19 -19.38
N ASP A 86 22.14 -7.44 -19.06
CA ASP A 86 22.53 -7.15 -17.66
C ASP A 86 21.40 -6.46 -16.88
N SER A 87 20.52 -5.70 -17.56
CA SER A 87 19.38 -5.01 -16.96
C SER A 87 18.23 -5.94 -16.54
N PHE A 88 18.28 -7.23 -16.88
CA PHE A 88 17.24 -8.18 -16.46
C PHE A 88 17.28 -8.44 -14.96
N GLU A 89 18.46 -8.49 -14.35
CA GLU A 89 18.61 -8.69 -12.90
C GLU A 89 18.01 -7.54 -12.09
N ASP A 90 18.27 -6.29 -12.50
CA ASP A 90 17.67 -5.09 -11.89
C ASP A 90 16.14 -5.10 -12.10
N TRP A 91 15.68 -5.48 -13.30
CA TRP A 91 14.25 -5.57 -13.58
C TRP A 91 13.52 -6.62 -12.71
N LEU A 92 14.18 -7.74 -12.39
CA LEU A 92 13.70 -8.74 -11.43
C LEU A 92 13.78 -8.26 -9.98
N SER A 93 14.82 -7.49 -9.62
CA SER A 93 14.96 -6.86 -8.30
C SER A 93 13.80 -5.87 -8.04
N ALA A 94 13.43 -5.10 -9.05
CA ALA A 94 12.22 -4.29 -9.05
C ALA A 94 10.96 -5.15 -8.88
N LEU A 95 10.86 -6.32 -9.54
CA LEU A 95 9.71 -7.22 -9.42
C LEU A 95 9.58 -7.82 -8.01
N LYS A 96 10.70 -8.21 -7.41
CA LYS A 96 10.79 -8.64 -6.01
C LYS A 96 10.31 -7.55 -5.05
N THR A 97 10.74 -6.31 -5.29
CA THR A 97 10.32 -5.16 -4.48
C THR A 97 8.82 -4.90 -4.64
N ALA A 98 8.30 -4.98 -5.86
CA ALA A 98 6.88 -4.83 -6.14
C ALA A 98 6.02 -5.93 -5.50
N ARG A 99 6.53 -7.16 -5.45
CA ARG A 99 5.85 -8.28 -4.80
C ARG A 99 5.76 -8.09 -3.28
N LEU A 100 6.79 -7.52 -2.64
CA LEU A 100 6.71 -7.09 -1.23
C LEU A 100 5.59 -6.06 -1.03
N LEU A 101 5.53 -5.03 -1.87
CA LEU A 101 4.49 -4.00 -1.79
C LEU A 101 3.08 -4.58 -2.03
N GLU A 102 2.97 -5.55 -2.93
CA GLU A 102 1.72 -6.26 -3.19
C GLU A 102 1.28 -7.11 -2.00
N ASP A 103 2.19 -7.85 -1.37
CA ASP A 103 1.88 -8.62 -0.16
C ASP A 103 1.50 -7.72 1.02
N TRP A 104 2.20 -6.59 1.18
CA TRP A 104 1.83 -5.55 2.16
C TRP A 104 0.41 -5.04 1.92
N ALA A 105 0.09 -4.63 0.69
CA ALA A 105 -1.26 -4.24 0.26
C ALA A 105 -2.26 -5.41 0.19
N GLY A 106 -1.80 -6.64 0.37
CA GLY A 106 -2.57 -7.88 0.47
C GLY A 106 -2.87 -8.29 1.91
N GLU A 107 -2.41 -7.48 2.87
CA GLU A 107 -2.50 -7.69 4.32
C GLU A 107 -1.72 -8.90 4.85
N VAL A 108 -0.59 -9.25 4.22
CA VAL A 108 0.37 -10.22 4.78
C VAL A 108 1.07 -9.63 6.00
N ASP A 109 1.14 -10.35 7.12
CA ASP A 109 1.65 -9.83 8.39
C ASP A 109 3.09 -9.28 8.26
N GLU A 110 3.40 -8.21 9.01
CA GLU A 110 4.70 -7.54 8.93
C GLU A 110 5.84 -8.51 9.25
N ASP A 111 5.67 -9.39 10.25
CA ASP A 111 6.69 -10.38 10.60
C ASP A 111 6.87 -11.40 9.47
N GLU A 112 5.78 -11.87 8.87
CA GLU A 112 5.84 -12.78 7.72
C GLU A 112 6.54 -12.13 6.52
N LEU A 113 6.32 -10.83 6.28
CA LEU A 113 7.04 -10.08 5.25
C LEU A 113 8.53 -9.97 5.57
N THR A 114 8.88 -9.63 6.82
CA THR A 114 10.28 -9.53 7.24
C THR A 114 11.03 -10.84 7.08
N ASP A 115 10.39 -11.96 7.42
CA ASP A 115 10.93 -13.31 7.25
C ASP A 115 11.02 -13.71 5.78
N ARG A 116 9.97 -13.50 4.99
CA ARG A 116 9.91 -13.90 3.58
C ARG A 116 10.92 -13.14 2.73
N TYR A 117 10.95 -11.81 2.86
CA TYR A 117 11.81 -10.95 2.05
C TYR A 117 13.18 -10.70 2.70
N GLN A 118 13.37 -11.15 3.94
CA GLN A 118 14.60 -11.02 4.72
C GLN A 118 15.00 -9.54 4.88
N VAL A 119 14.03 -8.72 5.26
CA VAL A 119 14.12 -7.27 5.45
C VAL A 119 13.71 -6.90 6.86
N GLY A 120 14.06 -5.69 7.33
CA GLY A 120 13.54 -5.19 8.60
C GLY A 120 12.20 -4.44 8.46
N PRO A 121 11.46 -4.22 9.56
CA PRO A 121 10.27 -3.37 9.56
C PRO A 121 10.52 -1.95 9.01
N GLY A 122 11.70 -1.40 9.28
CA GLY A 122 12.10 -0.08 8.75
C GLY A 122 12.28 -0.07 7.23
N ASP A 123 12.72 -1.19 6.64
CA ASP A 123 12.83 -1.31 5.19
C ASP A 123 11.45 -1.34 4.55
N ILE A 124 10.50 -2.09 5.13
CA ILE A 124 9.10 -2.13 4.64
C ILE A 124 8.52 -0.72 4.62
N ARG A 125 8.62 0.02 5.74
CA ARG A 125 8.14 1.41 5.82
C ARG A 125 8.80 2.31 4.77
N GLY A 126 10.13 2.24 4.64
CA GLY A 126 10.84 3.03 3.65
C GLY A 126 10.39 2.73 2.21
N LYS A 127 10.06 1.48 1.90
CA LYS A 127 9.55 1.08 0.57
C LYS A 127 8.11 1.54 0.36
N THR A 128 7.24 1.43 1.37
CA THR A 128 5.84 1.87 1.27
C THR A 128 5.75 3.39 1.13
N ASP A 129 6.56 4.15 1.88
CA ASP A 129 6.63 5.61 1.78
C ASP A 129 7.11 6.06 0.39
N ALA A 130 8.17 5.42 -0.11
CA ALA A 130 8.69 5.69 -1.46
C ALA A 130 7.65 5.33 -2.53
N ALA A 131 6.97 4.19 -2.40
CA ALA A 131 5.93 3.76 -3.33
C ALA A 131 4.72 4.69 -3.32
N GLU A 132 4.27 5.16 -2.15
CA GLU A 132 3.18 6.12 -2.02
C GLU A 132 3.49 7.41 -2.78
N TRP A 133 4.68 7.99 -2.54
CA TRP A 133 5.11 9.21 -3.20
C TRP A 133 5.26 9.01 -4.72
N LEU A 134 5.90 7.92 -5.16
CA LEU A 134 6.08 7.63 -6.59
C LEU A 134 4.76 7.38 -7.32
N LEU A 135 3.81 6.69 -6.69
CA LEU A 135 2.46 6.52 -7.26
C LEU A 135 1.70 7.84 -7.31
N GLY A 136 1.88 8.73 -6.34
CA GLY A 136 1.34 10.10 -6.39
C GLY A 136 1.95 10.92 -7.55
N ALA A 137 3.24 10.75 -7.80
CA ALA A 137 3.91 11.34 -8.95
C ALA A 137 3.39 10.74 -10.28
N ALA A 138 3.25 9.41 -10.36
CA ALA A 138 2.69 8.71 -11.50
C ALA A 138 1.24 9.14 -11.79
N GLU A 139 0.41 9.32 -10.76
CA GLU A 139 -0.96 9.82 -10.90
C GLU A 139 -0.97 11.23 -11.51
N SER A 140 -0.09 12.10 -11.03
CA SER A 140 0.07 13.48 -11.52
C SER A 140 0.52 13.51 -12.98
N LEU A 141 1.47 12.64 -13.36
CA LEU A 141 1.94 12.51 -14.74
C LEU A 141 0.85 11.94 -15.66
N ALA A 142 0.13 10.92 -15.21
CA ALA A 142 -1.00 10.33 -15.94
C ALA A 142 -2.09 11.36 -16.22
N ALA A 143 -2.41 12.21 -15.23
CA ALA A 143 -3.41 13.27 -15.35
C ALA A 143 -2.96 14.36 -16.33
N GLU A 144 -1.71 14.84 -16.23
CA GLU A 144 -1.14 15.85 -17.14
C GLU A 144 -1.12 15.36 -18.60
N LEU A 145 -0.85 14.07 -18.79
CA LEU A 145 -0.80 13.43 -20.12
C LEU A 145 -2.16 12.95 -20.62
N GLY A 146 -3.21 12.98 -19.80
CA GLY A 146 -4.55 12.54 -20.16
C GLY A 146 -4.65 11.03 -20.44
N LEU A 147 -3.89 10.20 -19.72
CA LEU A 147 -3.80 8.75 -19.98
C LEU A 147 -5.02 7.96 -19.46
N GLY A 148 -5.90 8.56 -18.67
CA GLY A 148 -7.15 7.93 -18.22
C GLY A 148 -6.99 6.84 -17.16
N VAL A 149 -5.80 6.68 -16.58
CA VAL A 149 -5.47 5.63 -15.58
C VAL A 149 -5.29 6.16 -14.16
N SER A 150 -5.59 7.44 -13.93
CA SER A 150 -5.34 8.10 -12.64
C SER A 150 -6.11 7.45 -11.48
N SER A 151 -7.30 6.89 -11.73
CA SER A 151 -8.08 6.18 -10.70
C SER A 151 -7.41 4.89 -10.25
N GLU A 152 -6.82 4.14 -11.18
CA GLU A 152 -6.14 2.87 -10.94
C GLU A 152 -4.85 3.13 -10.16
N VAL A 153 -4.09 4.15 -10.56
CA VAL A 153 -2.88 4.59 -9.83
C VAL A 153 -3.23 5.05 -8.42
N ARG A 154 -4.30 5.84 -8.25
CA ARG A 154 -4.76 6.27 -6.93
C ARG A 154 -5.18 5.08 -6.05
N ARG A 155 -5.92 4.12 -6.60
CA ARG A 155 -6.32 2.90 -5.87
C ARG A 155 -5.10 2.10 -5.42
N ALA A 156 -4.10 1.92 -6.29
CA ALA A 156 -2.84 1.27 -5.92
C ALA A 156 -2.10 2.05 -4.82
N ARG A 157 -2.03 3.38 -4.93
CA ARG A 157 -1.43 4.26 -3.93
C ARG A 157 -2.06 4.10 -2.55
N GLN A 158 -3.37 4.20 -2.44
CA GLN A 158 -4.07 4.08 -1.15
C GLN A 158 -3.88 2.70 -0.51
N ARG A 159 -3.84 1.64 -1.33
CA ARG A 159 -3.62 0.28 -0.83
C ARG A 159 -2.22 0.09 -0.26
N VAL A 160 -1.19 0.65 -0.89
CA VAL A 160 0.18 0.59 -0.36
C VAL A 160 0.39 1.53 0.82
N GLU A 161 -0.24 2.71 0.82
CA GLU A 161 -0.21 3.69 1.92
C GLU A 161 -0.70 3.05 3.23
N TYR A 162 -1.88 2.44 3.18
CA TYR A 162 -2.50 1.85 4.37
C TYR A 162 -2.11 0.39 4.61
N GLY A 163 -1.52 -0.28 3.63
CA GLY A 163 -1.22 -1.71 3.68
C GLY A 163 -2.46 -2.58 3.70
N VAL A 164 -3.47 -2.22 2.93
CA VAL A 164 -4.77 -2.87 2.98
C VAL A 164 -5.27 -3.30 1.60
N ARG A 165 -6.12 -4.32 1.60
CA ARG A 165 -6.89 -4.68 0.40
C ARG A 165 -7.89 -3.59 0.05
N SER A 166 -8.37 -3.64 -1.19
CA SER A 166 -9.27 -2.62 -1.74
C SER A 166 -10.52 -2.37 -0.89
N GLU A 167 -11.08 -3.40 -0.26
CA GLU A 167 -12.30 -3.28 0.55
C GLU A 167 -12.12 -2.50 1.84
N LEU A 168 -10.89 -2.32 2.32
CA LEU A 168 -10.61 -1.66 3.60
C LEU A 168 -10.12 -0.22 3.46
N VAL A 169 -9.89 0.26 2.23
CA VAL A 169 -9.30 1.58 1.98
C VAL A 169 -10.10 2.69 2.68
N GLU A 170 -11.42 2.70 2.52
CA GLU A 170 -12.26 3.73 3.15
C GLU A 170 -12.21 3.70 4.68
N LEU A 171 -12.14 2.50 5.29
CA LEU A 171 -12.00 2.37 6.74
C LEU A 171 -10.63 2.85 7.23
N ALA A 172 -9.58 2.55 6.48
CA ALA A 172 -8.22 2.92 6.85
C ALA A 172 -7.94 4.44 6.76
N GLU A 173 -8.74 5.17 5.97
CA GLU A 173 -8.71 6.65 5.96
C GLU A 173 -9.21 7.28 7.27
N VAL A 174 -9.97 6.54 8.09
CA VAL A 174 -10.41 7.03 9.39
C VAL A 174 -9.21 7.12 10.32
N ARG A 175 -8.93 8.32 10.84
CA ARG A 175 -7.81 8.53 11.76
C ARG A 175 -7.86 7.53 12.92
N SER A 176 -6.69 6.98 13.26
CA SER A 176 -6.53 5.93 14.28
C SER A 176 -7.08 4.54 13.88
N VAL A 177 -7.48 4.33 12.63
CA VAL A 177 -7.80 3.01 12.06
C VAL A 177 -6.68 2.57 11.13
N GLY A 178 -5.68 1.87 11.67
CA GLY A 178 -4.66 1.22 10.84
C GLY A 178 -5.14 -0.13 10.27
N ARG A 179 -4.37 -0.73 9.37
CA ARG A 179 -4.62 -2.05 8.73
C ARG A 179 -5.28 -3.11 9.62
N LYS A 180 -4.65 -3.46 10.75
CA LYS A 180 -5.16 -4.51 11.67
C LYS A 180 -6.51 -4.12 12.31
N ARG A 181 -6.79 -2.83 12.50
CA ARG A 181 -8.06 -2.34 13.04
C ARG A 181 -9.14 -2.30 11.95
N ALA A 182 -8.80 -1.86 10.74
CA ALA A 182 -9.71 -1.88 9.59
C ALA A 182 -10.23 -3.28 9.31
N ARG A 183 -9.33 -4.28 9.27
CA ARG A 183 -9.71 -5.69 9.06
C ARG A 183 -10.68 -6.20 10.13
N ARG A 184 -10.40 -5.94 11.41
CA ARG A 184 -11.28 -6.37 12.53
C ARG A 184 -12.66 -5.72 12.48
N LEU A 185 -12.75 -4.44 12.12
CA LEU A 185 -14.03 -3.75 11.96
C LEU A 185 -14.82 -4.36 10.80
N PHE A 186 -14.15 -4.59 9.66
CA PHE A 186 -14.76 -5.21 8.48
C PHE A 186 -15.28 -6.61 8.79
N ASP A 187 -14.48 -7.45 9.46
CA ASP A 187 -14.86 -8.81 9.85
C ASP A 187 -16.03 -8.82 10.87
N ALA A 188 -16.19 -7.74 11.63
CA ALA A 188 -17.33 -7.51 12.52
C ALA A 188 -18.57 -6.92 11.79
N GLY A 189 -18.54 -6.82 10.46
CA GLY A 189 -19.63 -6.31 9.63
C GLY A 189 -19.72 -4.78 9.54
N ILE A 190 -18.67 -4.07 9.93
CA ILE A 190 -18.56 -2.61 9.78
C ILE A 190 -17.61 -2.34 8.61
N GLU A 191 -18.15 -2.18 7.42
CA GLU A 191 -17.39 -2.15 6.16
C GLU A 191 -17.04 -0.71 5.72
N THR A 192 -17.78 0.28 6.19
CA THR A 192 -17.64 1.67 5.76
C THR A 192 -17.54 2.67 6.91
N PRO A 193 -16.93 3.86 6.70
CA PRO A 193 -16.94 4.95 7.68
C PRO A 193 -18.35 5.41 8.07
N ALA A 194 -19.32 5.29 7.15
CA ALA A 194 -20.71 5.63 7.40
C ALA A 194 -21.37 4.65 8.38
N GLU A 195 -21.09 3.36 8.24
CA GLU A 195 -21.53 2.34 9.20
C GLU A 195 -20.84 2.52 10.54
N LEU A 196 -19.53 2.79 10.56
CA LEU A 196 -18.79 3.04 11.79
C LEU A 196 -19.35 4.23 12.59
N ARG A 197 -19.83 5.27 11.90
CA ARG A 197 -20.47 6.44 12.53
C ARG A 197 -21.78 6.09 13.27
N GLY A 198 -22.47 5.04 12.86
CA GLY A 198 -23.73 4.60 13.48
C GLY A 198 -23.64 3.22 14.13
N ALA A 199 -22.45 2.67 14.26
CA ALA A 199 -22.23 1.31 14.72
C ALA A 199 -22.57 1.15 16.20
N ASP A 200 -23.00 -0.05 16.59
CA ASP A 200 -23.20 -0.36 18.00
C ASP A 200 -21.84 -0.32 18.74
N LYS A 201 -21.79 0.44 19.84
CA LYS A 201 -20.56 0.62 20.64
C LYS A 201 -20.01 -0.70 21.15
N SER A 202 -20.87 -1.68 21.47
CA SER A 202 -20.46 -3.01 21.95
C SER A 202 -19.73 -3.80 20.87
N VAL A 203 -20.17 -3.71 19.60
CA VAL A 203 -19.54 -4.35 18.44
C VAL A 203 -18.19 -3.71 18.16
N VAL A 204 -18.11 -2.37 18.14
CA VAL A 204 -16.84 -1.66 17.94
C VAL A 204 -15.85 -1.97 19.07
N LEU A 205 -16.31 -2.00 20.32
CA LEU A 205 -15.47 -2.33 21.46
C LEU A 205 -14.95 -3.78 21.40
N GLY A 206 -15.79 -4.74 21.01
CA GLY A 206 -15.39 -6.14 20.84
C GLY A 206 -14.41 -6.32 19.68
N ALA A 207 -14.71 -5.77 18.51
CA ALA A 207 -13.82 -5.78 17.34
C ALA A 207 -12.43 -5.20 17.65
N LEU A 208 -12.37 -4.15 18.48
CA LEU A 208 -11.14 -3.50 18.90
C LEU A 208 -10.54 -4.10 20.18
N ARG A 209 -10.84 -5.38 20.47
CA ARG A 209 -10.25 -6.18 21.57
C ARG A 209 -10.45 -5.56 22.95
N ASN A 210 -11.62 -4.99 23.20
CA ASN A 210 -12.00 -4.36 24.46
C ASN A 210 -11.06 -3.21 24.89
N ARG A 211 -10.40 -2.54 23.92
CA ARG A 211 -9.56 -1.35 24.17
C ARG A 211 -10.44 -0.10 24.18
N THR A 212 -11.04 0.22 25.33
CA THR A 212 -12.01 1.32 25.49
C THR A 212 -11.53 2.66 24.91
N LYS A 213 -10.32 3.10 25.27
CA LYS A 213 -9.75 4.37 24.77
C LYS A 213 -9.58 4.36 23.24
N THR A 214 -9.13 3.25 22.67
CA THR A 214 -8.99 3.11 21.22
C THR A 214 -10.35 3.19 20.53
N ALA A 215 -11.35 2.49 21.07
CA ALA A 215 -12.69 2.47 20.49
C ALA A 215 -13.37 3.85 20.56
N GLU A 216 -13.22 4.56 21.68
CA GLU A 216 -13.70 5.94 21.84
C GLU A 216 -13.03 6.89 20.81
N THR A 217 -11.70 6.86 20.68
CA THR A 217 -10.98 7.66 19.68
C THR A 217 -11.39 7.33 18.24
N VAL A 218 -11.56 6.04 17.91
CA VAL A 218 -11.99 5.62 16.57
C VAL A 218 -13.41 6.12 16.27
N LEU A 219 -14.34 6.00 17.24
CA LEU A 219 -15.70 6.51 17.10
C LEU A 219 -15.74 8.05 16.99
N GLU A 220 -14.92 8.77 17.77
CA GLU A 220 -14.76 10.22 17.66
C GLU A 220 -14.30 10.62 16.26
N ASN A 221 -13.25 9.96 15.74
CA ASN A 221 -12.71 10.25 14.41
C ASN A 221 -13.69 9.89 13.28
N ALA A 222 -14.55 8.89 13.47
CA ALA A 222 -15.64 8.56 12.54
C ALA A 222 -16.83 9.54 12.60
N GLY A 223 -16.87 10.38 13.64
CA GLY A 223 -17.96 11.33 13.89
C GLY A 223 -19.19 10.70 14.52
N HIS A 224 -19.01 9.62 15.30
CA HIS A 224 -20.10 8.97 16.03
C HIS A 224 -20.75 9.96 17.02
N PRO A 225 -22.09 10.03 17.11
CA PRO A 225 -22.79 11.04 17.92
C PRO A 225 -22.62 10.86 19.44
N ASP A 226 -22.31 9.64 19.88
CA ASP A 226 -22.02 9.30 21.27
C ASP A 226 -20.81 8.35 21.32
N PRO A 227 -19.56 8.85 21.29
CA PRO A 227 -18.39 8.00 21.21
C PRO A 227 -17.97 7.37 22.54
N SER A 228 -18.56 7.80 23.67
CA SER A 228 -18.09 7.39 24.98
C SER A 228 -18.32 5.90 25.23
N MET A 229 -17.28 5.23 25.72
CA MET A 229 -17.28 3.81 26.09
C MET A 229 -17.66 3.57 27.56
N THR A 230 -18.17 4.59 28.25
CA THR A 230 -18.64 4.48 29.63
C THR A 230 -19.82 3.50 29.69
N ASP A 231 -19.74 2.51 30.60
CA ASP A 231 -20.75 1.47 30.83
C ASP A 231 -21.10 0.60 29.60
N VAL A 232 -20.20 0.52 28.61
CA VAL A 232 -20.34 -0.37 27.45
C VAL A 232 -19.61 -1.69 27.72
N GLU A 233 -20.31 -2.81 27.54
CA GLU A 233 -19.70 -4.15 27.52
C GLU A 233 -19.44 -4.59 26.07
N PRO A 234 -18.31 -5.25 25.77
CA PRO A 234 -18.01 -5.71 24.42
C PRO A 234 -18.97 -6.83 24.00
N ASP A 235 -19.42 -6.79 22.75
CA ASP A 235 -20.15 -7.90 22.17
C ASP A 235 -19.23 -9.12 21.99
N ALA A 236 -19.66 -10.26 22.51
CA ALA A 236 -18.86 -11.48 22.52
C ALA A 236 -18.69 -12.10 21.13
N GLU A 237 -19.65 -11.87 20.22
CA GLU A 237 -19.60 -12.39 18.85
C GLU A 237 -18.62 -11.58 17.98
N SER A 238 -18.45 -10.29 18.27
CA SER A 238 -17.48 -9.40 17.58
C SER A 238 -16.03 -9.54 18.06
N LEU A 239 -15.73 -10.38 19.05
CA LEU A 239 -14.37 -10.59 19.53
C LEU A 239 -13.56 -11.36 18.48
N PRO A 240 -12.44 -10.81 17.97
CA PRO A 240 -11.61 -11.55 17.02
C PRO A 240 -11.09 -12.83 17.67
N GLU A 241 -10.99 -13.90 16.87
CA GLU A 241 -10.32 -15.13 17.30
C GLU A 241 -8.91 -14.80 17.80
N ARG A 242 -8.49 -15.47 18.88
CA ARG A 242 -7.18 -15.22 19.49
C ARG A 242 -6.09 -15.60 18.48
N GLU A 243 -5.42 -14.59 17.91
CA GLU A 243 -4.11 -14.77 17.28
C GLU A 243 -3.17 -15.36 18.36
N GLU A 244 -2.51 -16.47 18.05
CA GLU A 244 -1.48 -17.04 18.93
C GLU A 244 -0.37 -16.01 19.13
N THR A 245 -0.30 -15.48 20.35
CA THR A 245 0.76 -14.66 20.96
C THR A 245 1.88 -14.18 20.04
N ASP A 246 1.80 -12.91 19.66
CA ASP A 246 2.97 -12.15 19.23
C ASP A 246 3.80 -11.76 20.46
N GLY A 247 5.10 -12.04 20.37
CA GLY A 247 6.05 -11.94 21.46
C GLY A 247 6.40 -10.49 21.76
N GLY A 248 5.74 -9.88 22.73
CA GLY A 248 6.31 -8.80 23.54
C GLY A 248 7.02 -7.67 22.79
N GLY A 249 6.42 -7.15 21.72
CA GLY A 249 6.74 -5.84 21.19
C GLY A 249 5.85 -4.80 21.86
N THR A 250 6.44 -3.81 22.52
CA THR A 250 5.72 -2.62 22.95
C THR A 250 5.02 -1.99 21.75
N ASP A 251 3.69 -2.08 21.74
CA ASP A 251 2.75 -1.37 20.86
C ASP A 251 2.82 0.14 21.21
N ASP A 252 4.01 0.73 21.06
CA ASP A 252 4.24 2.17 21.10
C ASP A 252 4.01 2.68 19.69
N ASP A 253 2.73 2.95 19.43
CA ASP A 253 2.18 3.75 18.35
C ASP A 253 2.77 5.18 18.45
N GLN A 254 4.06 5.34 18.11
CA GLN A 254 4.70 6.63 17.87
C GLN A 254 4.37 7.11 16.45
N SER A 255 3.09 7.30 16.19
CA SER A 255 2.57 8.10 15.08
C SER A 255 2.02 9.43 15.63
N ASN A 256 2.84 10.17 16.39
CA ASN A 256 2.64 11.58 16.71
C ASN A 256 3.96 12.19 17.18
N LEU A 257 4.75 12.70 16.25
CA LEU A 257 5.80 13.69 16.51
C LEU A 257 5.84 14.68 15.35
N GLU A 258 4.69 15.32 15.11
CA GLU A 258 4.64 16.67 14.55
C GLU A 258 4.33 17.63 15.69
N ASP A 259 5.39 18.16 16.30
CA ASP A 259 5.39 19.46 16.96
C ASP A 259 6.85 19.86 17.17
N PHE A 260 7.50 20.36 16.11
CA PHE A 260 8.60 21.33 16.14
C PHE A 260 8.77 21.99 14.77
#